data_AF-A0A1G9UNP5-F1
#
_entry.id   AF-A0A1G9UNP5-F1
#
_cell.length_a   1.000
_cell.length_b   1.000
_cell.length_c   1.000
_cell.angle_alpha   90.00
_cell.angle_beta   90.00
_cell.angle_gamma   90.00
#
_symmetry.space_group_name_H-M   'P 1'
#
loop_
_entity.id
_entity.type
_entity.pdbx_description
1 polymer ?
#
loop_
_entity_poly.entity_id
_entity_poly.type
_entity_poly.pdbx_seq_one_letter_code
_entity_poly.pdbx_strand_id
1 'polypeptide(L)'
;MSAAAAAEAAAAEPARPAGGRAELYPARWWRPLPDGRLQCDLCPRHCRLREGQRGFCFVRRRTGDLIELTAYGRSTGVCLDPVEKKPLNHVHPGSSVLSFGTAGCNLSCKFCQNWEISTARSVEVLSVDAPPERIAAQAVAVGARAVAFTYNDPVVFAEYAIDTARACHERGLLAYAVSAGWICEQPALELFGAVDAANIDLKGFTEEFYRKITGARLKDVQDTLVRVRERTSTWLELTTLLIPGLNDSPAEIGRLAAWVAGELGADTPLHLTAFHPAHRMLDRPPTPLTTLRRARRAALEAGLHFVYLGNVRDEEGATTLCPGCGEPVIVRRGYTVETYALDESGCCRHCGRRLPGLFDAEDPGGSEAALPWRLAPTGW
;
A
#
# COMPACT_ATOMS: atom_id res chain seq x y z
N MET A 1 23.78 -52.27 -15.17
CA MET A 1 23.98 -51.68 -13.83
C MET A 1 25.04 -50.61 -13.96
N SER A 2 24.90 -49.36 -13.58
CA SER A 2 23.82 -48.57 -12.98
C SER A 2 24.22 -47.09 -13.07
N ALA A 3 23.24 -46.19 -13.13
CA ALA A 3 23.08 -44.96 -12.33
C ALA A 3 24.25 -43.95 -12.24
N ALA A 4 24.10 -42.63 -12.25
CA ALA A 4 23.00 -41.65 -12.31
C ALA A 4 23.72 -40.28 -12.36
N ALA A 5 23.46 -39.39 -13.33
CA ALA A 5 22.42 -38.36 -13.37
C ALA A 5 22.78 -37.02 -12.68
N ALA A 6 22.64 -35.95 -13.48
CA ALA A 6 22.14 -34.61 -13.15
C ALA A 6 23.07 -33.59 -12.45
N ALA A 7 23.64 -32.68 -13.27
CA ALA A 7 23.82 -31.27 -12.94
C ALA A 7 24.15 -30.47 -14.22
N GLU A 8 23.13 -30.04 -14.97
CA GLU A 8 23.25 -29.07 -16.06
C GLU A 8 22.13 -28.03 -15.96
N ALA A 9 22.46 -26.81 -16.39
CA ALA A 9 21.62 -25.61 -16.53
C ALA A 9 21.43 -24.72 -15.27
N ALA A 10 22.52 -24.15 -14.76
CA ALA A 10 22.48 -22.78 -14.26
C ALA A 10 22.65 -21.84 -15.46
N ALA A 11 21.55 -21.23 -15.92
CA ALA A 11 21.60 -20.21 -16.96
C ALA A 11 22.35 -18.99 -16.42
N ALA A 12 23.52 -18.71 -16.99
CA ALA A 12 24.29 -17.51 -16.71
C ALA A 12 23.53 -16.26 -17.17
N GLU A 13 23.42 -15.25 -16.29
CA GLU A 13 22.92 -13.91 -16.63
C GLU A 13 23.84 -13.26 -17.68
N PRO A 14 23.29 -12.68 -18.77
CA PRO A 14 24.10 -11.94 -19.72
C PRO A 14 24.44 -10.55 -19.17
N ALA A 15 25.72 -10.19 -19.25
CA ALA A 15 26.22 -8.86 -18.92
C ALA A 15 25.59 -7.77 -19.82
N ARG A 16 25.18 -6.65 -19.21
CA ARG A 16 24.54 -5.49 -19.87
C ARG A 16 25.53 -4.66 -20.71
N PRO A 17 25.20 -4.31 -21.97
CA PRO A 17 25.88 -3.24 -22.71
C PRO A 17 25.24 -1.87 -22.43
N ALA A 18 26.06 -0.81 -22.44
CA ALA A 18 25.64 0.57 -22.24
C ALA A 18 25.00 1.16 -23.52
N GLY A 19 23.79 1.72 -23.40
CA GLY A 19 23.16 2.60 -24.39
C GLY A 19 22.23 1.92 -25.41
N GLY A 20 20.94 1.84 -25.10
CA GLY A 20 19.88 1.36 -25.98
C GLY A 20 18.50 1.47 -25.33
N ARG A 21 17.42 1.52 -26.13
CA ARG A 21 16.01 1.50 -25.66
C ARG A 21 15.87 0.62 -24.40
N ALA A 22 15.27 1.16 -23.33
CA ALA A 22 15.00 0.41 -22.11
C ALA A 22 14.49 -0.99 -22.44
N GLU A 23 15.19 -2.01 -21.96
CA GLU A 23 14.83 -3.42 -22.16
C GLU A 23 13.36 -3.63 -21.80
N LEU A 24 12.61 -4.30 -22.68
CA LEU A 24 11.22 -4.65 -22.43
C LEU A 24 11.18 -5.54 -21.18
N TYR A 25 10.42 -5.14 -20.14
CA TYR A 25 10.22 -5.99 -18.97
C TYR A 25 8.97 -6.85 -19.13
N PRO A 26 9.10 -8.19 -19.17
CA PRO A 26 7.96 -9.09 -19.35
C PRO A 26 7.08 -9.16 -18.09
N ALA A 27 5.78 -8.95 -18.25
CA ALA A 27 4.80 -9.20 -17.20
C ALA A 27 4.66 -10.71 -16.93
N ARG A 28 4.35 -11.07 -15.68
CA ARG A 28 4.33 -12.47 -15.22
C ARG A 28 2.96 -13.14 -15.31
N TRP A 29 1.88 -12.41 -15.04
CA TRP A 29 0.54 -12.99 -14.91
C TRP A 29 -0.34 -12.71 -16.13
N TRP A 30 -0.23 -13.59 -17.13
CA TRP A 30 -1.06 -13.57 -18.33
C TRP A 30 -1.09 -14.93 -19.02
N ARG A 31 -2.04 -15.09 -19.95
CA ARG A 31 -2.16 -16.28 -20.80
C ARG A 31 -2.61 -15.94 -22.21
N PRO A 32 -2.19 -16.70 -23.23
CA PRO A 32 -2.73 -16.57 -24.58
C PRO A 32 -4.18 -17.04 -24.64
N LEU A 33 -4.96 -16.47 -25.56
CA LEU A 33 -6.33 -16.87 -25.88
C LEU A 33 -6.40 -17.48 -27.29
N PRO A 34 -7.38 -18.36 -27.57
CA PRO A 34 -7.52 -19.01 -28.89
C PRO A 34 -7.71 -18.04 -30.07
N ASP A 35 -8.19 -16.82 -29.79
CA ASP A 35 -8.40 -15.77 -30.81
C ASP A 35 -7.17 -14.88 -31.04
N GLY A 36 -6.01 -15.31 -30.53
CA GLY A 36 -4.74 -14.61 -30.67
C GLY A 36 -4.57 -13.40 -29.75
N ARG A 37 -5.50 -13.10 -28.83
CA ARG A 37 -5.30 -12.08 -27.77
C ARG A 37 -4.49 -12.63 -26.60
N LEU A 38 -3.93 -11.73 -25.79
CA LEU A 38 -3.36 -12.07 -24.49
C LEU A 38 -4.27 -11.56 -23.37
N GLN A 39 -4.64 -12.42 -22.43
CA GLN A 39 -5.39 -12.03 -21.24
C GLN A 39 -4.42 -11.77 -20.08
N CYS A 40 -4.45 -10.57 -19.50
CA CYS A 40 -3.74 -10.27 -18.26
C CYS A 40 -4.56 -10.74 -17.06
N ASP A 41 -3.97 -11.57 -16.21
CA ASP A 41 -4.62 -12.18 -15.04
C ASP A 41 -4.12 -11.59 -13.70
N LEU A 42 -3.40 -10.46 -13.74
CA LEU A 42 -2.96 -9.72 -12.55
C LEU A 42 -4.13 -9.33 -11.65
N CYS A 43 -5.18 -8.72 -12.21
CA CYS A 43 -6.30 -8.16 -11.45
C CYS A 43 -7.65 -8.57 -12.05
N PRO A 44 -8.76 -8.43 -11.30
CA PRO A 44 -10.07 -8.93 -11.72
C PRO A 44 -10.67 -8.28 -12.98
N ARG A 45 -9.97 -7.33 -13.62
CA ARG A 45 -10.35 -6.80 -14.94
C ARG A 45 -10.16 -7.80 -16.09
N HIS A 46 -9.24 -8.76 -15.96
CA HIS A 46 -8.92 -9.74 -17.00
C HIS A 46 -8.80 -9.13 -18.41
N CYS A 47 -8.02 -8.05 -18.55
CA CYS A 47 -7.91 -7.30 -19.81
C CYS A 47 -7.44 -8.23 -20.94
N ARG A 48 -8.19 -8.29 -22.05
CA ARG A 48 -7.88 -9.11 -23.24
C ARG A 48 -7.29 -8.22 -24.34
N LEU A 49 -5.98 -8.25 -24.49
CA LEU A 49 -5.20 -7.29 -25.27
C LEU A 49 -4.90 -7.79 -26.69
N ARG A 50 -5.22 -6.93 -27.66
CA ARG A 50 -4.72 -7.01 -29.04
C ARG A 50 -3.29 -6.47 -29.13
N GLU A 51 -2.58 -6.76 -30.21
CA GLU A 51 -1.22 -6.23 -30.42
C GLU A 51 -1.17 -4.71 -30.23
N GLY A 52 -0.17 -4.23 -29.49
CA GLY A 52 0.00 -2.82 -29.15
C GLY A 52 -1.01 -2.25 -28.14
N GLN A 53 -2.07 -2.99 -27.78
CA GLN A 53 -3.10 -2.51 -26.85
C GLN A 53 -2.58 -2.45 -25.42
N ARG A 54 -2.93 -1.37 -24.71
CA ARG A 54 -2.71 -1.23 -23.26
C ARG A 54 -3.94 -1.71 -22.49
N GLY A 55 -3.70 -2.34 -21.34
CA GLY A 55 -4.73 -2.65 -20.36
C GLY A 55 -5.31 -1.39 -19.72
N PHE A 56 -6.33 -1.57 -18.88
CA PHE A 56 -7.01 -0.46 -18.22
C PHE A 56 -6.06 0.45 -17.42
N CYS A 57 -5.04 -0.15 -16.79
CA CYS A 57 -4.04 0.58 -16.01
C CYS A 57 -3.04 1.37 -16.84
N PHE A 58 -3.10 1.29 -18.17
CA PHE A 58 -2.16 1.89 -19.13
C PHE A 58 -0.71 1.42 -19.07
N VAL A 59 -0.24 0.79 -17.99
CA VAL A 59 1.16 0.34 -17.83
C VAL A 59 1.42 -1.10 -18.23
N ARG A 60 0.38 -1.87 -18.56
CA ARG A 60 0.51 -3.22 -19.13
C ARG A 60 0.13 -3.18 -20.59
N ARG A 61 1.08 -3.44 -21.49
CA ARG A 61 0.90 -3.34 -22.93
C ARG A 61 1.19 -4.70 -23.56
N ARG A 62 0.39 -5.11 -24.54
CA ARG A 62 0.82 -6.23 -25.39
C ARG A 62 1.87 -5.77 -26.39
N THR A 63 2.99 -6.47 -26.42
CA THR A 63 4.12 -6.24 -27.32
C THR A 63 4.54 -7.59 -27.89
N GLY A 64 4.13 -7.89 -29.13
CA GLY A 64 4.29 -9.20 -29.75
C GLY A 64 3.53 -10.30 -28.99
N ASP A 65 4.27 -11.35 -28.61
CA ASP A 65 3.73 -12.54 -27.95
C ASP A 65 3.75 -12.46 -26.42
N LEU A 66 4.04 -11.29 -25.85
CA LEU A 66 4.04 -11.07 -24.40
C LEU A 66 3.25 -9.83 -23.99
N ILE A 67 2.95 -9.74 -22.70
CA ILE A 67 2.54 -8.49 -22.05
C ILE A 67 3.79 -7.87 -21.42
N GLU A 68 4.06 -6.61 -21.73
CA GLU A 68 5.12 -5.77 -21.21
C GLU A 68 4.60 -4.92 -20.02
N LEU A 69 5.41 -4.82 -18.96
CA LEU A 69 5.22 -3.83 -17.90
C LEU A 69 6.01 -2.55 -18.24
N THR A 70 5.34 -1.56 -18.82
CA THR A 70 6.00 -0.34 -19.33
C THR A 70 6.46 0.63 -18.23
N ALA A 71 6.12 0.36 -16.97
CA ALA A 71 6.47 1.18 -15.81
C ALA A 71 7.62 0.60 -14.98
N TYR A 72 8.19 -0.54 -15.37
CA TYR A 72 9.29 -1.15 -14.63
C TYR A 72 10.51 -0.22 -14.62
N GLY A 73 11.15 -0.07 -13.45
CA GLY A 73 12.33 0.78 -13.26
C GLY A 73 12.06 2.27 -13.44
N ARG A 74 10.80 2.70 -13.37
CA ARG A 74 10.37 4.09 -13.59
C ARG A 74 9.49 4.56 -12.43
N SER A 75 9.73 5.77 -11.95
CA SER A 75 8.95 6.37 -10.85
C SER A 75 8.35 7.71 -11.24
N THR A 76 7.16 8.05 -10.77
CA THR A 76 6.59 9.40 -10.95
C THR A 76 7.08 10.41 -9.89
N GLY A 77 8.03 10.00 -9.06
CA GLY A 77 8.63 10.81 -8.00
C GLY A 77 8.95 9.99 -6.77
N VAL A 78 9.93 10.45 -6.00
CA VAL A 78 10.29 9.88 -4.69
C VAL A 78 10.15 10.95 -3.62
N CYS A 79 9.67 10.58 -2.43
CA CYS A 79 9.57 11.48 -1.28
C CYS A 79 9.91 10.72 -0.01
N LEU A 80 10.69 11.31 0.89
CA LEU A 80 10.85 10.78 2.23
C LEU A 80 9.68 11.28 3.08
N ASP A 81 8.87 10.35 3.58
CA ASP A 81 7.68 10.64 4.38
C ASP A 81 7.77 9.92 5.73
N PRO A 82 7.13 10.43 6.79
CA PRO A 82 6.92 9.66 8.02
C PRO A 82 6.00 8.46 7.75
N VAL A 83 6.20 7.36 8.47
CA VAL A 83 5.40 6.13 8.32
C VAL A 83 3.90 6.37 8.61
N GLU A 84 3.57 7.33 9.46
CA GLU A 84 2.20 7.77 9.79
C GLU A 84 1.44 8.27 8.55
N LYS A 85 2.15 8.76 7.52
CA LYS A 85 1.54 9.18 6.25
C LYS A 85 1.18 8.00 5.34
N LYS A 86 1.66 6.78 5.63
CA LYS A 86 1.30 5.51 4.95
C LYS A 86 0.18 4.74 5.66
N PRO A 87 -0.65 5.46 6.42
CA PRO A 87 -1.40 4.98 7.60
C PRO A 87 -0.93 3.63 8.15
N LEU A 88 0.30 3.58 8.66
CA LEU A 88 0.85 2.40 9.33
C LEU A 88 1.26 2.79 10.76
N ASN A 89 0.28 2.89 11.66
CA ASN A 89 0.50 3.39 13.03
C ASN A 89 1.11 2.33 13.97
N HIS A 90 1.10 1.07 13.58
CA HIS A 90 1.66 -0.04 14.34
C HIS A 90 2.90 -0.62 13.66
N VAL A 91 3.59 0.17 12.83
CA VAL A 91 4.79 -0.24 12.12
C VAL A 91 5.85 0.83 12.30
N HIS A 92 6.82 0.58 13.17
CA HIS A 92 7.94 1.47 13.48
C HIS A 92 7.51 2.95 13.58
N PRO A 93 6.58 3.31 14.49
CA PRO A 93 6.05 4.67 14.61
C PRO A 93 7.17 5.71 14.64
N GLY A 94 6.98 6.86 13.99
CA GLY A 94 7.95 7.95 13.90
C GLY A 94 9.14 7.71 12.97
N SER A 95 9.28 6.52 12.38
CA SER A 95 10.33 6.24 11.39
C SER A 95 10.06 6.92 10.04
N SER A 96 11.13 7.08 9.26
CA SER A 96 11.09 7.64 7.90
C SER A 96 11.03 6.55 6.83
N VAL A 97 10.25 6.80 5.77
CA VAL A 97 9.97 5.85 4.69
C VAL A 97 10.15 6.52 3.33
N LEU A 98 11.01 5.96 2.48
CA LEU A 98 11.18 6.45 1.12
C LEU A 98 10.01 5.95 0.25
N SER A 99 9.24 6.89 -0.28
CA SER A 99 7.96 6.61 -0.91
C SER A 99 8.03 6.85 -2.41
N PHE A 100 7.57 5.90 -3.21
CA PHE A 100 7.48 6.05 -4.66
C PHE A 100 6.24 5.39 -5.25
N GLY A 101 5.94 5.76 -6.49
CA GLY A 101 4.82 5.21 -7.26
C GLY A 101 5.10 5.29 -8.75
N THR A 102 4.15 4.78 -9.54
CA THR A 102 4.22 4.79 -11.00
C THR A 102 2.99 5.47 -11.59
N ALA A 103 2.88 5.52 -12.92
CA ALA A 103 1.66 5.99 -13.58
C ALA A 103 0.58 4.91 -13.62
N GLY A 104 -0.69 5.34 -13.71
CA GLY A 104 -1.82 4.44 -13.96
C GLY A 104 -2.34 3.72 -12.71
N CYS A 105 -3.55 3.18 -12.79
CA CYS A 105 -4.20 2.42 -11.72
C CYS A 105 -5.21 1.44 -12.32
N ASN A 106 -5.48 0.33 -11.65
CA ASN A 106 -6.52 -0.61 -12.07
C ASN A 106 -7.91 -0.25 -11.51
N LEU A 107 -8.03 0.77 -10.65
CA LEU A 107 -9.30 1.33 -10.20
C LEU A 107 -9.64 2.62 -10.96
N SER A 108 -10.90 3.05 -10.85
CA SER A 108 -11.41 4.31 -11.40
C SER A 108 -12.08 5.17 -10.33
N CYS A 109 -11.43 5.30 -9.17
CA CYS A 109 -11.95 6.03 -8.01
C CYS A 109 -12.31 7.47 -8.37
N LYS A 110 -13.60 7.83 -8.25
CA LYS A 110 -14.10 9.18 -8.55
C LYS A 110 -13.56 10.26 -7.60
N PHE A 111 -13.09 9.87 -6.41
CA PHE A 111 -12.52 10.73 -5.39
C PHE A 111 -10.98 10.71 -5.34
N CYS A 112 -10.30 10.07 -6.31
CA CYS A 112 -8.85 9.86 -6.25
C CYS A 112 -8.09 11.18 -6.04
N GLN A 113 -7.31 11.26 -4.97
CA GLN A 113 -6.52 12.46 -4.64
C GLN A 113 -5.28 12.57 -5.55
N ASN A 114 -4.73 11.43 -5.97
CA ASN A 114 -3.59 11.34 -6.91
C ASN A 114 -4.05 11.04 -8.34
N TRP A 115 -5.18 11.61 -8.76
CA TRP A 115 -5.81 11.27 -10.04
C TRP A 115 -4.96 11.64 -11.25
N GLU A 116 -4.12 12.67 -11.16
CA GLU A 116 -3.20 13.09 -12.23
C GLU A 116 -2.25 11.95 -12.60
N ILE A 117 -1.71 11.27 -11.60
CA ILE A 117 -0.82 10.11 -11.76
C ILE A 117 -1.63 8.84 -12.10
N SER A 118 -2.71 8.59 -11.37
CA SER A 118 -3.50 7.35 -11.50
C SER A 118 -4.25 7.23 -12.82
N THR A 119 -4.54 8.36 -13.49
CA THR A 119 -5.20 8.40 -14.80
C THR A 119 -4.24 8.73 -15.94
N ALA A 120 -2.96 8.92 -15.65
CA ALA A 120 -1.94 9.20 -16.64
C ALA A 120 -1.84 8.04 -17.64
N ARG A 121 -1.92 8.38 -18.93
CA ARG A 121 -1.82 7.43 -20.06
C ARG A 121 -0.40 7.23 -20.55
N SER A 122 0.51 8.10 -20.15
CA SER A 122 1.92 8.04 -20.50
C SER A 122 2.77 8.05 -19.23
N VAL A 123 3.64 7.05 -19.13
CA VAL A 123 4.71 6.97 -18.12
C VAL A 123 5.82 7.98 -18.47
N GLU A 124 6.04 8.28 -19.76
CA GLU A 124 7.22 8.99 -20.25
C GLU A 124 7.29 10.48 -19.86
N VAL A 125 6.14 11.13 -19.64
CA VAL A 125 6.10 12.57 -19.35
C VAL A 125 6.43 12.88 -17.88
N LEU A 126 6.36 11.89 -17.00
CA LEU A 126 6.45 12.09 -15.55
C LEU A 126 7.48 11.20 -14.87
N SER A 127 8.19 10.35 -15.61
CA SER A 127 9.01 9.30 -15.00
C SER A 127 10.50 9.49 -15.12
N VAL A 128 11.16 9.05 -14.08
CA VAL A 128 12.59 9.10 -13.83
C VAL A 128 13.15 7.68 -13.72
N ASP A 129 14.42 7.51 -14.05
CA ASP A 129 15.10 6.21 -13.96
C ASP A 129 15.27 5.80 -12.49
N ALA A 130 14.63 4.71 -12.11
CA ALA A 130 14.56 4.22 -10.74
C ALA A 130 14.51 2.69 -10.71
N PRO A 131 15.55 1.96 -11.14
CA PRO A 131 15.57 0.51 -10.95
C PRO A 131 15.54 0.12 -9.46
N PRO A 132 15.07 -1.11 -9.12
CA PRO A 132 14.99 -1.61 -7.74
C PRO A 132 16.21 -1.29 -6.86
N GLU A 133 17.41 -1.57 -7.38
CA GLU A 133 18.67 -1.44 -6.64
C GLU A 133 19.00 0.03 -6.37
N ARG A 134 18.62 0.93 -7.28
CA ARG A 134 18.82 2.39 -7.11
C ARG A 134 17.88 2.95 -6.06
N ILE A 135 16.63 2.49 -6.02
CA ILE A 135 15.68 2.88 -4.96
C ILE A 135 16.18 2.43 -3.60
N ALA A 136 16.58 1.16 -3.48
CA ALA A 136 17.08 0.62 -2.22
C ALA A 136 18.38 1.31 -1.79
N ALA A 137 19.31 1.59 -2.71
CA ALA A 137 20.51 2.38 -2.42
C ALA A 137 20.19 3.80 -1.95
N GLN A 138 19.23 4.46 -2.59
CA GLN A 138 18.80 5.81 -2.19
C GLN A 138 18.17 5.80 -0.80
N ALA A 139 17.35 4.79 -0.48
CA ALA A 139 16.73 4.65 0.83
C ALA A 139 17.77 4.50 1.94
N VAL A 140 18.82 3.70 1.74
CA VAL A 140 19.97 3.62 2.65
C VAL A 140 20.65 5.00 2.78
N ALA A 141 20.92 5.67 1.66
CA ALA A 141 21.66 6.93 1.65
C ALA A 141 20.93 8.06 2.41
N VAL A 142 19.60 8.07 2.41
CA VAL A 142 18.79 9.05 3.13
C VAL A 142 18.38 8.59 4.53
N GLY A 143 18.87 7.43 4.99
CA GLY A 143 18.56 6.88 6.31
C GLY A 143 17.09 6.48 6.49
N ALA A 144 16.40 6.11 5.40
CA ALA A 144 15.04 5.58 5.51
C ALA A 144 15.05 4.20 6.18
N ARG A 145 14.04 3.92 7.01
CA ARG A 145 13.83 2.58 7.58
C ARG A 145 13.29 1.60 6.55
N ALA A 146 12.48 2.11 5.63
CA ALA A 146 11.73 1.31 4.67
C ALA A 146 11.51 2.05 3.36
N VAL A 147 11.06 1.29 2.36
CA VAL A 147 10.54 1.81 1.10
C VAL A 147 9.04 1.52 1.00
N ALA A 148 8.22 2.53 0.67
CA ALA A 148 6.79 2.36 0.46
C ALA A 148 6.39 2.50 -1.01
N PHE A 149 5.64 1.50 -1.51
CA PHE A 149 4.97 1.53 -2.81
C PHE A 149 3.60 2.19 -2.67
N THR A 150 3.41 3.38 -3.25
CA THR A 150 2.25 4.25 -2.99
C THR A 150 1.95 5.21 -4.16
N TYR A 151 1.23 6.31 -3.91
CA TYR A 151 0.70 7.32 -4.84
C TYR A 151 -0.38 6.82 -5.80
N ASN A 152 -0.14 5.74 -6.53
CA ASN A 152 -1.14 5.04 -7.33
C ASN A 152 -1.54 3.72 -6.65
N ASP A 153 -1.20 2.57 -7.22
CA ASP A 153 -1.44 1.27 -6.60
C ASP A 153 -0.34 0.27 -7.01
N PRO A 154 0.42 -0.33 -6.07
CA PRO A 154 1.46 -1.32 -6.39
C PRO A 154 0.97 -2.53 -7.16
N VAL A 155 -0.34 -2.84 -7.13
CA VAL A 155 -0.92 -3.92 -7.92
C VAL A 155 -0.57 -3.80 -9.40
N VAL A 156 -0.62 -2.59 -9.99
CA VAL A 156 -0.43 -2.46 -11.44
C VAL A 156 1.02 -2.68 -11.89
N PHE A 157 1.98 -2.53 -10.98
CA PHE A 157 3.42 -2.70 -11.19
C PHE A 157 4.02 -3.75 -10.22
N ALA A 158 3.24 -4.79 -9.88
CA ALA A 158 3.61 -5.74 -8.84
C ALA A 158 4.98 -6.41 -9.04
N GLU A 159 5.40 -6.72 -10.27
CA GLU A 159 6.75 -7.25 -10.54
C GLU A 159 7.85 -6.30 -10.05
N TYR A 160 7.71 -5.02 -10.36
CA TYR A 160 8.66 -3.98 -9.95
C TYR A 160 8.63 -3.74 -8.43
N ALA A 161 7.45 -3.79 -7.80
CA ALA A 161 7.32 -3.71 -6.36
C ALA A 161 8.00 -4.90 -5.64
N ILE A 162 7.79 -6.12 -6.13
CA ILE A 162 8.41 -7.35 -5.58
C ILE A 162 9.93 -7.28 -5.71
N ASP A 163 10.45 -6.92 -6.89
CA ASP A 163 11.91 -6.85 -7.10
C ASP A 163 12.54 -5.71 -6.27
N THR A 164 11.82 -4.59 -6.07
CA THR A 164 12.27 -3.52 -5.18
C THR A 164 12.26 -3.95 -3.71
N ALA A 165 11.25 -4.72 -3.27
CA ALA A 165 11.22 -5.24 -1.91
C ALA A 165 12.41 -6.17 -1.63
N ARG A 166 12.73 -7.06 -2.58
CA ARG A 166 13.93 -7.92 -2.51
C ARG A 166 15.21 -7.09 -2.39
N ALA A 167 15.38 -6.09 -3.25
CA ALA A 167 16.56 -5.20 -3.20
C ALA A 167 16.66 -4.40 -1.88
N CYS A 168 15.52 -4.09 -1.25
CA CYS A 168 15.47 -3.47 0.09
C CYS A 168 15.94 -4.45 1.16
N HIS A 169 15.41 -5.68 1.17
CA HIS A 169 15.78 -6.70 2.16
C HIS A 169 17.26 -7.07 2.11
N GLU A 170 17.86 -7.15 0.92
CA GLU A 170 19.30 -7.37 0.73
C GLU A 170 20.18 -6.30 1.41
N ARG A 171 19.60 -5.13 1.71
CA ARG A 171 20.26 -3.98 2.35
C ARG A 171 19.78 -3.74 3.77
N GLY A 172 18.98 -4.64 4.34
CA GLY A 172 18.41 -4.50 5.69
C GLY A 172 17.32 -3.42 5.80
N LEU A 173 16.73 -3.01 4.68
CA LEU A 173 15.56 -2.12 4.65
C LEU A 173 14.27 -2.94 4.62
N LEU A 174 13.20 -2.40 5.19
CA LEU A 174 11.86 -2.96 5.07
C LEU A 174 11.16 -2.46 3.79
N ALA A 175 10.09 -3.15 3.38
CA ALA A 175 9.24 -2.77 2.26
C ALA A 175 7.77 -2.72 2.67
N TYR A 176 7.07 -1.66 2.30
CA TYR A 176 5.66 -1.43 2.62
C TYR A 176 4.81 -1.24 1.37
N ALA A 177 3.56 -1.70 1.40
CA ALA A 177 2.58 -1.48 0.33
C ALA A 177 1.40 -0.64 0.80
N VAL A 178 1.06 0.43 0.05
CA VAL A 178 -0.21 1.17 0.21
C VAL A 178 -1.06 0.90 -1.03
N SER A 179 -2.14 0.11 -0.90
CA SER A 179 -2.86 -0.46 -2.04
C SER A 179 -4.38 -0.44 -1.85
N ALA A 180 -5.13 -0.47 -2.95
CA ALA A 180 -6.56 -0.75 -2.92
C ALA A 180 -6.89 -2.26 -2.89
N GLY A 181 -5.90 -3.14 -2.95
CA GLY A 181 -6.08 -4.59 -2.76
C GLY A 181 -6.93 -5.30 -3.82
N TRP A 182 -7.20 -4.64 -4.96
CA TRP A 182 -8.03 -5.22 -6.03
C TRP A 182 -7.20 -6.03 -7.02
N ILE A 183 -6.83 -7.24 -6.62
CA ILE A 183 -5.83 -8.11 -7.26
C ILE A 183 -6.34 -9.57 -7.29
N CYS A 184 -5.88 -10.36 -8.26
CA CYS A 184 -6.20 -11.79 -8.31
C CYS A 184 -5.42 -12.58 -7.24
N GLU A 185 -5.89 -13.78 -6.89
CA GLU A 185 -5.37 -14.55 -5.76
C GLU A 185 -3.85 -14.79 -5.80
N GLN A 186 -3.33 -15.43 -6.85
CA GLN A 186 -1.90 -15.75 -6.92
C GLN A 186 -1.02 -14.49 -6.90
N PRO A 187 -1.26 -13.46 -7.75
CA PRO A 187 -0.49 -12.22 -7.67
C PRO A 187 -0.57 -11.51 -6.32
N ALA A 188 -1.69 -11.61 -5.60
CA ALA A 188 -1.84 -11.03 -4.27
C ALA A 188 -0.88 -11.66 -3.26
N LEU A 189 -0.79 -12.99 -3.24
CA LEU A 189 0.10 -13.71 -2.34
C LEU A 189 1.57 -13.38 -2.62
N GLU A 190 1.94 -13.23 -3.88
CA GLU A 190 3.31 -12.87 -4.26
C GLU A 190 3.65 -11.41 -3.92
N LEU A 191 2.77 -10.46 -4.22
CA LEU A 191 3.00 -9.05 -3.93
C LEU A 191 3.04 -8.78 -2.42
N PHE A 192 1.99 -9.21 -1.71
CA PHE A 192 1.90 -8.94 -0.28
C PHE A 192 2.88 -9.80 0.51
N GLY A 193 3.15 -11.04 0.10
CA GLY A 193 4.17 -11.88 0.72
C GLY A 193 5.61 -11.37 0.55
N ALA A 194 5.85 -10.42 -0.34
CA ALA A 194 7.15 -9.77 -0.51
C ALA A 194 7.35 -8.53 0.38
N VAL A 195 6.32 -8.04 1.06
CA VAL A 195 6.39 -6.82 1.90
C VAL A 195 6.17 -7.13 3.38
N ASP A 196 6.81 -6.33 4.24
CA ASP A 196 6.77 -6.46 5.69
C ASP A 196 5.45 -5.92 6.26
N ALA A 197 4.92 -4.86 5.66
CA ALA A 197 3.63 -4.28 6.05
C ALA A 197 2.82 -3.79 4.85
N ALA A 198 1.50 -3.79 5.00
CA ALA A 198 0.58 -3.26 4.02
C ALA A 198 -0.54 -2.45 4.69
N ASN A 199 -0.82 -1.27 4.13
CA ASN A 199 -2.08 -0.58 4.33
C ASN A 199 -2.97 -0.84 3.11
N ILE A 200 -4.10 -1.53 3.32
CA ILE A 200 -5.03 -1.85 2.23
C ILE A 200 -6.35 -1.10 2.42
N ASP A 201 -6.75 -0.34 1.40
CA ASP A 201 -7.95 0.48 1.44
C ASP A 201 -9.23 -0.36 1.30
N LEU A 202 -9.97 -0.52 2.40
CA LEU A 202 -11.37 -0.94 2.40
C LEU A 202 -12.25 0.31 2.23
N LYS A 203 -12.38 0.78 0.99
CA LYS A 203 -12.89 2.12 0.62
C LYS A 203 -14.36 2.37 0.98
N GLY A 204 -15.13 1.35 1.30
CA GLY A 204 -16.53 1.40 1.69
C GLY A 204 -17.01 0.00 2.06
N PHE A 205 -18.29 -0.17 2.40
CA PHE A 205 -18.81 -1.47 2.82
C PHE A 205 -20.13 -1.84 2.13
N THR A 206 -20.27 -1.39 0.88
CA THR A 206 -21.34 -1.82 -0.03
C THR A 206 -20.81 -2.08 -1.44
N GLU A 207 -21.35 -3.09 -2.12
CA GLU A 207 -21.06 -3.35 -3.54
C GLU A 207 -21.49 -2.20 -4.44
N GLU A 208 -22.52 -1.46 -4.06
CA GLU A 208 -22.95 -0.27 -4.79
C GLU A 208 -21.88 0.82 -4.78
N PHE A 209 -21.30 1.13 -3.60
CA PHE A 209 -20.20 2.08 -3.49
C PHE A 209 -19.02 1.65 -4.35
N TYR A 210 -18.59 0.39 -4.24
CA TYR A 210 -17.48 -0.13 -5.03
C TYR A 210 -17.73 -0.03 -6.54
N ARG A 211 -18.88 -0.49 -7.03
CA ARG A 211 -19.21 -0.41 -8.45
C ARG A 211 -19.31 1.03 -8.96
N LYS A 212 -20.02 1.92 -8.25
CA LYS A 212 -20.33 3.27 -8.73
C LYS A 212 -19.22 4.27 -8.49
N ILE A 213 -18.42 4.10 -7.44
CA ILE A 213 -17.43 5.09 -6.99
C ILE A 213 -16.00 4.64 -7.34
N THR A 214 -15.67 3.36 -7.21
CA THR A 214 -14.29 2.86 -7.44
C THR A 214 -14.13 2.09 -8.75
N GLY A 215 -15.22 1.53 -9.29
CA GLY A 215 -15.19 0.66 -10.47
C GLY A 215 -14.63 -0.74 -10.18
N ALA A 216 -14.57 -1.12 -8.90
CA ALA A 216 -14.15 -2.44 -8.41
C ALA A 216 -15.32 -3.20 -7.76
N ARG A 217 -15.03 -4.31 -7.07
CA ARG A 217 -16.01 -5.12 -6.32
C ARG A 217 -15.54 -5.24 -4.87
N LEU A 218 -16.45 -5.10 -3.91
CA LEU A 218 -16.12 -5.16 -2.48
C LEU A 218 -15.60 -6.56 -2.12
N LYS A 219 -16.30 -7.60 -2.56
CA LYS A 219 -15.96 -8.99 -2.25
C LYS A 219 -14.52 -9.36 -2.65
N ASP A 220 -14.05 -8.88 -3.80
CA ASP A 220 -12.68 -9.16 -4.25
C ASP A 220 -11.63 -8.60 -3.28
N VAL A 221 -11.86 -7.39 -2.77
CA VAL A 221 -10.93 -6.74 -1.81
C VAL A 221 -11.01 -7.43 -0.46
N GLN A 222 -12.22 -7.79 0.00
CA GLN A 222 -12.39 -8.60 1.22
C GLN A 222 -11.63 -9.93 1.13
N ASP A 223 -11.71 -10.62 -0.01
CA ASP A 223 -10.99 -11.88 -0.22
C ASP A 223 -9.48 -11.69 -0.25
N THR A 224 -8.99 -10.57 -0.81
CA THR A 224 -7.57 -10.21 -0.71
C THR A 224 -7.14 -10.01 0.73
N LEU A 225 -7.89 -9.24 1.52
CA LEU A 225 -7.57 -8.95 2.92
C LEU A 225 -7.48 -10.23 3.77
N VAL A 226 -8.46 -11.13 3.64
CA VAL A 226 -8.47 -12.42 4.34
C VAL A 226 -7.27 -13.27 3.91
N ARG A 227 -6.99 -13.38 2.61
CA ARG A 227 -5.85 -14.15 2.10
C ARG A 227 -4.50 -13.60 2.58
N VAL A 228 -4.32 -12.28 2.59
CA VAL A 228 -3.10 -11.65 3.10
C VAL A 228 -2.93 -12.00 4.58
N ARG A 229 -3.99 -11.82 5.38
CA ARG A 229 -3.97 -12.14 6.81
C ARG A 229 -3.65 -13.61 7.10
N GLU A 230 -4.21 -14.54 6.32
CA GLU A 230 -4.09 -15.98 6.58
C GLU A 230 -2.83 -16.62 5.98
N ARG A 231 -2.31 -16.06 4.87
CA ARG A 231 -1.32 -16.74 4.03
C ARG A 231 -0.01 -15.98 3.84
N THR A 232 0.14 -14.80 4.43
CA THR A 232 1.42 -14.08 4.45
C THR A 232 1.80 -13.67 5.88
N SER A 233 3.07 -13.32 6.08
CA SER A 233 3.57 -12.76 7.34
C SER A 233 3.43 -11.24 7.42
N THR A 234 2.79 -10.62 6.42
CA THR A 234 2.67 -9.17 6.28
C THR A 234 1.82 -8.59 7.39
N TRP A 235 2.31 -7.55 8.05
CA TRP A 235 1.48 -6.76 8.96
C TRP A 235 0.42 -5.99 8.18
N LEU A 236 -0.84 -6.05 8.61
CA LEU A 236 -1.97 -5.46 7.88
C LEU A 236 -2.67 -4.39 8.69
N GLU A 237 -2.77 -3.19 8.11
CA GLU A 237 -3.65 -2.11 8.56
C GLU A 237 -4.61 -1.73 7.43
N LEU A 238 -5.76 -1.16 7.78
CA LEU A 238 -6.79 -0.80 6.80
C LEU A 238 -7.05 0.70 6.80
N THR A 239 -7.39 1.24 5.64
CA THR A 239 -7.89 2.62 5.53
C THR A 239 -9.26 2.67 4.87
N THR A 240 -10.15 3.49 5.45
CA THR A 240 -11.42 3.87 4.85
C THR A 240 -11.52 5.39 4.81
N LEU A 241 -11.45 5.96 3.61
CA LEU A 241 -11.76 7.37 3.39
C LEU A 241 -13.29 7.57 3.49
N LEU A 242 -13.74 8.32 4.48
CA LEU A 242 -15.16 8.62 4.66
C LEU A 242 -15.55 9.78 3.75
N ILE A 243 -16.66 9.63 3.03
CA ILE A 243 -17.20 10.60 2.09
C ILE A 243 -18.64 10.93 2.56
N PRO A 244 -18.93 12.20 2.88
CA PRO A 244 -20.25 12.59 3.39
C PRO A 244 -21.41 12.14 2.49
N GLY A 245 -22.36 11.43 3.08
CA GLY A 245 -23.57 10.95 2.43
C GLY A 245 -23.37 9.72 1.54
N LEU A 246 -22.20 9.07 1.54
CA LEU A 246 -21.94 7.87 0.74
C LEU A 246 -21.60 6.65 1.59
N ASN A 247 -20.56 6.74 2.43
CA ASN A 247 -20.05 5.61 3.24
C ASN A 247 -19.80 5.99 4.72
N ASP A 248 -20.36 7.12 5.18
CA ASP A 248 -20.14 7.68 6.52
C ASP A 248 -21.31 7.43 7.49
N SER A 249 -22.27 6.58 7.11
CA SER A 249 -23.40 6.22 7.97
C SER A 249 -22.94 5.34 9.14
N PRO A 250 -23.45 5.54 10.38
CA PRO A 250 -23.09 4.70 11.52
C PRO A 250 -23.34 3.20 11.28
N ALA A 251 -24.41 2.86 10.57
CA ALA A 251 -24.74 1.48 10.25
C ALA A 251 -23.72 0.84 9.30
N GLU A 252 -23.23 1.56 8.28
CA GLU A 252 -22.20 1.04 7.38
C GLU A 252 -20.85 0.88 8.09
N ILE A 253 -20.46 1.87 8.90
CA ILE A 253 -19.24 1.80 9.72
C ILE A 253 -19.28 0.62 10.69
N GLY A 254 -20.42 0.41 11.37
CA GLY A 254 -20.58 -0.72 12.28
C GLY A 254 -20.43 -2.07 11.56
N ARG A 255 -21.01 -2.22 10.37
CA ARG A 255 -20.83 -3.45 9.56
C ARG A 255 -19.38 -3.64 9.11
N LEU A 256 -18.72 -2.57 8.66
CA LEU A 256 -17.31 -2.60 8.27
C LEU A 256 -16.45 -3.06 9.45
N ALA A 257 -16.58 -2.38 10.60
CA ALA A 257 -15.78 -2.67 11.78
C ALA A 257 -16.03 -4.07 12.34
N ALA A 258 -17.29 -4.51 12.39
CA ALA A 258 -17.63 -5.87 12.81
C ALA A 258 -17.03 -6.93 11.88
N TRP A 259 -17.02 -6.69 10.57
CA TRP A 259 -16.38 -7.58 9.61
C TRP A 259 -14.86 -7.62 9.79
N VAL A 260 -14.21 -6.48 9.98
CA VAL A 260 -12.77 -6.42 10.28
C VAL A 260 -12.45 -7.19 11.56
N ALA A 261 -13.21 -6.96 12.62
CA ALA A 261 -13.02 -7.65 13.90
C ALA A 261 -13.22 -9.17 13.77
N GLY A 262 -14.21 -9.61 12.99
CA GLY A 262 -14.53 -11.03 12.80
C GLY A 262 -13.59 -11.78 11.88
N GLU A 263 -13.19 -11.19 10.75
CA GLU A 263 -12.40 -11.88 9.72
C GLU A 263 -10.89 -11.64 9.87
N LEU A 264 -10.49 -10.46 10.34
CA LEU A 264 -9.07 -10.07 10.43
C LEU A 264 -8.57 -10.01 11.89
N GLY A 265 -9.49 -9.75 12.82
CA GLY A 265 -9.27 -9.72 14.26
C GLY A 265 -9.48 -8.32 14.86
N ALA A 266 -9.89 -8.28 16.13
CA ALA A 266 -10.13 -7.03 16.88
C ALA A 266 -8.90 -6.11 16.97
N ASP A 267 -7.71 -6.69 16.84
CA ASP A 267 -6.41 -6.01 16.89
C ASP A 267 -5.95 -5.43 15.54
N THR A 268 -6.69 -5.64 14.44
CA THR A 268 -6.38 -5.05 13.13
C THR A 268 -6.66 -3.54 13.15
N PRO A 269 -5.65 -2.68 12.96
CA PRO A 269 -5.84 -1.24 12.94
C PRO A 269 -6.72 -0.78 11.77
N LEU A 270 -7.68 0.10 12.08
CA LEU A 270 -8.53 0.76 11.09
C LEU A 270 -8.34 2.27 11.13
N HIS A 271 -7.97 2.85 9.98
CA HIS A 271 -7.82 4.29 9.78
C HIS A 271 -9.04 4.85 9.08
N LEU A 272 -9.77 5.72 9.76
CA LEU A 272 -10.88 6.49 9.19
C LEU A 272 -10.36 7.86 8.80
N THR A 273 -10.33 8.16 7.50
CA THR A 273 -9.70 9.39 7.00
C THR A 273 -10.73 10.35 6.43
N ALA A 274 -10.50 11.66 6.59
CA ALA A 274 -11.36 12.68 5.99
C ALA A 274 -11.18 12.75 4.47
N PHE A 275 -12.29 12.68 3.74
CA PHE A 275 -12.37 13.14 2.36
C PHE A 275 -12.16 14.65 2.26
N HIS A 276 -11.50 15.08 1.18
CA HIS A 276 -11.62 16.42 0.62
C HIS A 276 -12.01 16.32 -0.87
N PRO A 277 -12.65 17.36 -1.42
CA PRO A 277 -13.05 17.38 -2.83
C PRO A 277 -11.84 17.19 -3.75
N ALA A 278 -11.96 16.24 -4.69
CA ALA A 278 -10.90 15.90 -5.65
C ALA A 278 -11.49 15.19 -6.88
N HIS A 279 -10.73 15.21 -7.98
CA HIS A 279 -11.05 14.52 -9.23
C HIS A 279 -12.48 14.81 -9.74
N ARG A 280 -13.39 13.83 -9.71
CA ARG A 280 -14.77 13.92 -10.22
C ARG A 280 -15.79 14.21 -9.13
N MET A 281 -15.35 14.36 -7.88
CA MET A 281 -16.21 14.56 -6.71
C MET A 281 -15.91 15.93 -6.10
N LEU A 282 -16.29 16.97 -6.83
CA LEU A 282 -16.15 18.38 -6.41
C LEU A 282 -17.45 18.93 -5.79
N ASP A 283 -18.52 18.15 -5.81
CA ASP A 283 -19.89 18.51 -5.42
C ASP A 283 -20.21 18.21 -3.95
N ARG A 284 -19.23 17.76 -3.16
CA ARG A 284 -19.40 17.36 -1.75
C ARG A 284 -18.44 18.14 -0.87
N PRO A 285 -18.78 18.45 0.38
CA PRO A 285 -17.85 19.09 1.30
C PRO A 285 -16.78 18.10 1.80
N PRO A 286 -15.67 18.61 2.37
CA PRO A 286 -14.77 17.79 3.17
C PRO A 286 -15.50 17.09 4.31
N THR A 287 -14.98 15.96 4.78
CA THR A 287 -15.59 15.23 5.91
C THR A 287 -15.43 16.02 7.20
N PRO A 288 -16.53 16.33 7.91
CA PRO A 288 -16.43 17.00 9.20
C PRO A 288 -15.74 16.11 10.25
N LEU A 289 -14.93 16.70 11.12
CA LEU A 289 -14.31 15.99 12.25
C LEU A 289 -15.34 15.30 13.15
N THR A 290 -16.52 15.90 13.30
CA THR A 290 -17.64 15.32 14.07
C THR A 290 -18.14 14.00 13.47
N THR A 291 -18.17 13.88 12.13
CA THR A 291 -18.49 12.63 11.44
C THR A 291 -17.44 11.57 11.72
N LEU A 292 -16.16 11.93 11.63
CA LEU A 292 -15.04 11.02 11.91
C LEU A 292 -15.05 10.51 13.36
N ARG A 293 -15.18 11.39 14.35
CA ARG A 293 -15.24 10.99 15.77
C ARG A 293 -16.42 10.05 16.04
N ARG A 294 -17.57 10.30 15.42
CA ARG A 294 -18.75 9.43 15.54
C ARG A 294 -18.51 8.06 14.89
N ALA A 295 -17.84 8.02 13.73
CA ALA A 295 -17.46 6.79 13.07
C ALA A 295 -16.42 6.00 13.89
N ARG A 296 -15.41 6.67 14.46
CA ARG A 296 -14.43 6.06 15.36
C ARG A 296 -15.11 5.39 16.54
N ARG A 297 -16.02 6.10 17.22
CA ARG A 297 -16.79 5.53 18.33
C ARG A 297 -17.57 4.29 17.90
N ALA A 298 -18.30 4.34 16.79
CA ALA A 298 -19.06 3.21 16.28
C ALA A 298 -18.18 1.99 15.95
N ALA A 299 -16.97 2.22 15.42
CA ALA A 299 -16.02 1.15 15.11
C ALA A 299 -15.40 0.52 16.38
N LEU A 300 -15.10 1.32 17.41
CA LEU A 300 -14.68 0.83 18.73
C LEU A 300 -15.79 0.04 19.42
N GLU A 301 -17.03 0.54 19.40
CA GLU A 301 -18.22 -0.15 19.93
C GLU A 301 -18.51 -1.47 19.20
N ALA A 302 -18.12 -1.59 17.93
CA ALA A 302 -18.21 -2.81 17.14
C ALA A 302 -17.11 -3.84 17.45
N GLY A 303 -16.17 -3.53 18.36
CA GLY A 303 -15.19 -4.47 18.90
C GLY A 303 -13.76 -4.31 18.39
N LEU A 304 -13.45 -3.27 17.60
CA LEU A 304 -12.06 -2.96 17.26
C LEU A 304 -11.34 -2.28 18.43
N HIS A 305 -10.09 -2.65 18.67
CA HIS A 305 -9.26 -2.01 19.70
C HIS A 305 -8.56 -0.75 19.20
N PHE A 306 -8.22 -0.69 17.91
CA PHE A 306 -7.41 0.37 17.33
C PHE A 306 -8.11 1.02 16.15
N VAL A 307 -8.67 2.21 16.38
CA VAL A 307 -9.31 3.02 15.35
C VAL A 307 -8.75 4.43 15.36
N TYR A 308 -8.14 4.81 14.23
CA TYR A 308 -7.42 6.06 14.06
C TYR A 308 -8.18 7.05 13.17
N LEU A 309 -7.98 8.34 13.42
CA LEU A 309 -8.47 9.42 12.56
C LEU A 309 -7.33 10.05 11.78
N GLY A 310 -7.46 10.11 10.46
CA GLY A 310 -6.47 10.72 9.57
C GLY A 310 -7.02 11.83 8.69
N ASN A 311 -6.13 12.58 8.04
CA ASN A 311 -6.42 13.81 7.29
C ASN A 311 -7.10 14.91 8.12
N VAL A 312 -7.00 14.85 9.45
CA VAL A 312 -7.52 15.83 10.40
C VAL A 312 -6.52 16.03 11.54
N ARG A 313 -6.66 17.13 12.27
CA ARG A 313 -5.93 17.34 13.53
C ARG A 313 -6.82 16.91 14.69
N ASP A 314 -6.54 15.75 15.24
CA ASP A 314 -7.27 15.17 16.37
C ASP A 314 -6.32 14.29 17.19
N GLU A 315 -5.81 14.81 18.31
CA GLU A 315 -4.80 14.12 19.13
C GLU A 315 -5.35 12.80 19.71
N GLU A 316 -6.60 12.82 20.17
CA GLU A 316 -7.28 11.63 20.69
C GLU A 316 -7.41 10.53 19.63
N GLY A 317 -7.86 10.89 18.42
CA GLY A 317 -7.99 9.98 17.29
C GLY A 317 -6.65 9.52 16.69
N ALA A 318 -5.54 10.20 16.97
CA ALA A 318 -4.20 9.80 16.53
C ALA A 318 -3.42 8.97 17.57
N THR A 319 -3.90 8.96 18.82
CA THR A 319 -3.24 8.30 19.94
C THR A 319 -3.54 6.80 19.96
N THR A 320 -2.50 5.99 20.14
CA THR A 320 -2.62 4.57 20.44
C THR A 320 -2.80 4.39 21.94
N LEU A 321 -3.96 3.88 22.34
CA LEU A 321 -4.26 3.51 23.74
C LEU A 321 -3.98 2.02 23.95
N CYS A 322 -3.46 1.66 25.13
CA CYS A 322 -3.31 0.26 25.49
C CYS A 322 -4.67 -0.38 25.73
N PRO A 323 -5.06 -1.46 25.01
CA PRO A 323 -6.35 -2.12 25.25
C PRO A 323 -6.43 -2.84 26.61
N GLY A 324 -5.31 -2.96 27.35
CA GLY A 324 -5.26 -3.57 28.69
C GLY A 324 -5.57 -2.62 29.83
N CYS A 325 -5.03 -1.40 29.81
CA CYS A 325 -5.16 -0.44 30.90
C CYS A 325 -5.77 0.91 30.49
N GLY A 326 -5.94 1.17 29.18
CA GLY A 326 -6.46 2.42 28.65
C GLY A 326 -5.43 3.56 28.58
N GLU A 327 -4.22 3.39 29.13
CA GLU A 327 -3.19 4.42 29.10
C GLU A 327 -2.70 4.72 27.66
N PRO A 328 -2.39 5.98 27.34
CA PRO A 328 -1.80 6.35 26.07
C PRO A 328 -0.36 5.83 25.98
N VAL A 329 -0.10 4.98 24.98
CA VAL A 329 1.22 4.37 24.78
C VAL A 329 1.97 4.90 23.58
N ILE A 330 1.28 5.43 22.56
CA ILE A 330 1.91 6.18 21.48
C ILE A 330 1.06 7.42 21.20
N VAL A 331 1.57 8.60 21.56
CA VAL A 331 0.87 9.89 21.36
C VAL A 331 1.46 10.57 20.13
N ARG A 332 0.58 11.04 19.24
CA ARG A 332 0.97 11.68 17.97
C ARG A 332 0.36 13.07 17.85
N ARG A 333 1.19 14.04 17.44
CA ARG A 333 0.74 15.37 17.00
C ARG A 333 1.01 15.50 15.51
N GLY A 334 -0.03 15.31 14.70
CA GLY A 334 0.15 15.20 13.25
C GLY A 334 0.91 13.92 12.90
N TYR A 335 2.07 14.06 12.28
CA TYR A 335 2.93 12.92 11.93
C TYR A 335 4.14 12.76 12.86
N THR A 336 4.18 13.50 13.98
CA THR A 336 5.26 13.41 14.95
C THR A 336 4.80 12.60 16.16
N VAL A 337 5.61 11.63 16.57
CA VAL A 337 5.42 10.88 17.82
C VAL A 337 5.97 11.72 18.98
N GLU A 338 5.11 12.12 19.91
CA GLU A 338 5.47 12.92 21.09
C GLU A 338 5.73 12.06 22.33
N THR A 339 5.15 10.86 22.38
CA THR A 339 5.31 9.92 23.49
C THR A 339 5.33 8.50 22.99
N TYR A 340 6.26 7.70 23.51
CA TYR A 340 6.41 6.29 23.21
C TYR A 340 6.62 5.50 24.50
N ALA A 341 5.56 4.85 25.00
CA ALA A 341 5.52 4.13 26.27
C ALA A 341 5.37 2.61 26.06
N LEU A 342 6.03 2.08 25.03
CA LEU A 342 6.25 0.64 24.85
C LEU A 342 7.68 0.28 25.28
N ASP A 343 7.85 -0.92 25.84
CA ASP A 343 9.15 -1.50 26.09
C ASP A 343 9.76 -2.14 24.83
N GLU A 344 10.95 -2.70 24.98
CA GLU A 344 11.72 -3.35 23.91
C GLU A 344 11.01 -4.54 23.25
N SER A 345 10.03 -5.14 23.93
CA SER A 345 9.25 -6.26 23.42
C SER A 345 7.92 -5.82 22.79
N GLY A 346 7.68 -4.50 22.68
CA GLY A 346 6.42 -3.92 22.24
C GLY A 346 5.30 -4.04 23.29
N CYS A 347 5.64 -4.20 24.57
CA CYS A 347 4.67 -4.27 25.66
C CYS A 347 4.44 -2.90 26.29
N CYS A 348 3.21 -2.65 26.72
CA CYS A 348 2.84 -1.43 27.43
C CYS A 348 3.64 -1.30 28.73
N ARG A 349 4.35 -0.17 28.91
CA ARG A 349 5.12 0.09 30.14
C ARG A 349 4.27 0.25 31.41
N HIS A 350 2.96 0.45 31.26
CA HIS A 350 2.04 0.63 32.40
C HIS A 350 1.48 -0.70 32.93
N CYS A 351 1.19 -1.67 32.06
CA CYS A 351 0.53 -2.92 32.47
C CYS A 351 1.15 -4.20 31.90
N GLY A 352 2.20 -4.11 31.09
CA GLY A 352 2.90 -5.25 30.50
C GLY A 352 2.16 -5.93 29.34
N ARG A 353 0.99 -5.44 28.91
CA ARG A 353 0.27 -6.03 27.78
C ARG A 353 1.04 -5.79 26.47
N ARG A 354 1.33 -6.86 25.73
CA ARG A 354 1.90 -6.78 24.38
C ARG A 354 0.94 -6.10 23.42
N LEU A 355 1.41 -5.08 22.71
CA LEU A 355 0.65 -4.47 21.62
C LEU A 355 0.90 -5.25 20.32
N PRO A 356 -0.13 -5.40 19.48
CA PRO A 356 0.02 -6.03 18.17
C PRO A 356 0.64 -5.02 17.20
N GLY A 357 1.69 -5.40 16.48
CA GLY A 357 2.40 -4.53 15.54
C GLY A 357 3.87 -4.91 15.36
N LEU A 358 4.55 -4.14 14.53
CA LEU A 358 6.00 -4.16 14.33
C LEU A 358 6.59 -2.98 15.11
N PHE A 359 7.15 -3.27 16.29
CA PHE A 359 7.73 -2.29 17.20
C PHE A 359 9.19 -2.65 17.47
N ASP A 360 10.09 -1.67 17.43
CA ASP A 360 11.50 -1.88 17.78
C ASP A 360 11.81 -1.34 19.17
N ALA A 361 12.81 -1.95 19.80
CA ALA A 361 13.40 -1.54 21.06
C ALA A 361 14.32 -0.32 20.94
N GLU A 362 15.04 -0.22 19.82
CA GLU A 362 16.22 0.66 19.68
C GLU A 362 15.94 1.99 18.97
N ASP A 363 14.76 2.16 18.36
CA ASP A 363 14.36 3.38 17.66
C ASP A 363 12.87 3.69 17.92
N PRO A 364 12.54 4.39 19.02
CA PRO A 364 11.15 4.68 19.41
C PRO A 364 10.48 5.78 18.53
N GLY A 365 10.95 5.99 17.29
CA GLY A 365 10.39 7.01 16.39
C GLY A 365 10.77 8.44 16.74
N GLY A 366 11.79 8.59 17.58
CA GLY A 366 12.10 9.83 18.30
C GLY A 366 13.48 10.38 18.02
N SER A 367 14.20 9.92 16.99
CA SER A 367 15.41 10.66 16.62
C SER A 367 15.01 12.05 16.12
N GLU A 368 15.49 13.09 16.82
CA GLU A 368 15.42 14.49 16.37
C GLU A 368 15.97 14.70 14.94
N ALA A 369 16.58 13.66 14.35
CA ALA A 369 17.08 13.60 12.99
C ALA A 369 15.98 13.50 11.91
N ALA A 370 14.72 13.16 12.25
CA ALA A 370 13.61 13.16 11.30
C ALA A 370 13.04 14.59 11.08
N LEU A 371 13.91 15.51 10.64
CA LEU A 371 13.52 16.85 10.20
C LEU A 371 12.89 16.81 8.78
N PRO A 372 12.04 17.81 8.44
CA PRO A 372 11.16 17.74 7.29
C PRO A 372 11.92 18.03 6.00
N TRP A 373 12.08 17.05 5.13
CA TRP A 373 12.60 17.28 3.79
C TRP A 373 11.47 17.12 2.77
N ARG A 374 10.91 18.27 2.32
CA ARG A 374 10.56 18.37 0.91
C ARG A 374 11.88 18.29 0.17
N LEU A 375 12.13 17.21 -0.57
CA LEU A 375 13.09 17.28 -1.66
C LEU A 375 12.63 18.44 -2.54
N ALA A 376 13.39 19.53 -2.53
CA ALA A 376 13.38 20.47 -3.65
C ALA A 376 13.72 19.66 -4.92
N PRO A 377 13.19 20.03 -6.09
CA PRO A 377 13.54 19.37 -7.34
C PRO A 377 14.99 19.72 -7.68
N THR A 378 15.94 19.02 -7.07
CA THR A 378 17.36 19.09 -7.43
C THR A 378 17.92 17.68 -7.39
N GLY A 379 18.10 17.12 -8.58
CA GLY A 379 18.95 15.96 -8.82
C GLY A 379 18.21 14.62 -8.80
N TRP A 380 17.71 14.24 -9.97
CA TRP A 380 17.82 12.86 -10.44
C TRP A 380 19.22 12.62 -11.00
#